data_AF-A0A1V4ZQZ1-F1
#
_entry.id   AF-A0A1V4ZQZ1-F1
#
_cell.length_a   1.000
_cell.length_b   1.000
_cell.length_c   1.000
_cell.angle_alpha   90.00
_cell.angle_beta   90.00
_cell.angle_gamma   90.00
#
_symmetry.space_group_name_H-M   'P 1'
#
loop_
_entity.id
_entity.type
_entity.pdbx_description
1 polymer ?
#
loop_
_entity_poly.entity_id
_entity_poly.type
_entity_poly.pdbx_seq_one_letter_code
_entity_poly.pdbx_strand_id
1 'polypeptide(L)' 'MISPAPEQVMEAFCSLPAIGRVAKRGPTRSMVVLGSGLQVNLRVVEEGQYGAALLYFTGSKEHNIALRRRAIGLG' A
#
# COMPACT_ATOMS: atom_id res chain seq x y z
N MET A 1 -5.20 -3.61 1.29
CA MET A 1 -5.92 -4.89 1.51
C MET A 1 -5.69 -5.37 2.93
N ILE A 2 -6.54 -6.27 3.43
CA ILE A 2 -6.43 -6.86 4.78
C ILE A 2 -6.08 -8.34 4.62
N SER A 3 -5.09 -8.84 5.36
CA SER A 3 -4.76 -10.27 5.42
C SER A 3 -3.90 -10.56 6.67
N PRO A 4 -4.12 -11.69 7.37
CA PRO A 4 -3.24 -12.14 8.45
C PRO A 4 -1.91 -12.73 7.95
N ALA A 5 -1.77 -12.97 6.64
CA ALA A 5 -0.57 -13.54 6.01
C ALA A 5 0.02 -12.59 4.94
N PRO A 6 0.60 -11.44 5.34
CA PRO A 6 1.03 -10.40 4.40
C PRO A 6 2.17 -10.86 3.48
N GLU A 7 3.08 -11.72 3.94
CA GLU A 7 4.20 -12.21 3.15
C GLU A 7 3.74 -13.12 2.00
N GLN A 8 2.79 -14.03 2.26
CA GLN A 8 2.19 -14.90 1.23
C GLN A 8 1.47 -14.08 0.17
N VAL A 9 0.77 -13.02 0.59
CA VAL A 9 0.15 -12.06 -0.34
C VAL A 9 1.20 -11.37 -1.20
N MET A 10 2.30 -10.91 -0.61
CA MET A 10 3.37 -10.24 -1.35
C MET A 10 4.07 -11.18 -2.33
N GLU A 11 4.27 -12.44 -1.94
CA GLU A 11 4.80 -13.49 -2.81
C GLU A 11 3.88 -13.75 -4.01
N ALA A 12 2.58 -13.97 -3.77
CA ALA A 12 1.60 -14.17 -4.81
C ALA A 12 1.51 -12.95 -5.74
N PHE A 13 1.44 -11.74 -5.17
CA PHE A 13 1.40 -10.50 -5.93
C PHE A 13 2.64 -10.34 -6.82
N CYS A 14 3.85 -10.50 -6.26
CA CYS A 14 5.10 -10.32 -7.02
C CYS A 14 5.36 -11.39 -8.08
N SER A 15 4.63 -12.52 -8.02
CA SER A 15 4.76 -13.64 -8.95
C SER A 15 3.70 -13.65 -10.06
N LEU A 16 2.83 -12.63 -10.14
CA LEU A 16 1.80 -12.57 -11.16
C LEU A 16 2.43 -12.50 -12.58
N PRO A 17 1.91 -13.25 -13.58
CA PRO A 17 2.45 -13.26 -14.94
C PRO A 17 2.50 -11.89 -15.62
N ALA A 18 1.64 -10.96 -15.21
CA ALA A 18 1.59 -9.60 -15.74
C ALA A 18 2.76 -8.71 -15.29
N ILE A 19 3.56 -9.15 -14.31
CA ILE A 19 4.68 -8.38 -13.78
C ILE A 19 5.87 -8.46 -14.75
N GLY A 20 6.33 -7.28 -15.18
CA GLY A 20 7.57 -7.16 -15.95
C GLY A 20 8.80 -7.10 -15.03
N ARG A 21 8.74 -6.34 -13.93
CA ARG A 21 9.79 -6.32 -12.91
C ARG A 21 9.27 -5.95 -11.52
N VAL A 22 9.93 -6.48 -10.50
CA VAL A 22 9.71 -6.06 -9.10
C VAL A 22 10.63 -4.88 -8.79
N ALA A 23 10.07 -3.72 -8.51
CA ALA A 23 10.84 -2.51 -8.18
C ALA A 23 11.23 -2.47 -6.70
N LYS A 24 10.36 -2.95 -5.81
CA LYS A 24 10.62 -3.11 -4.38
C LYS A 24 9.78 -4.25 -3.83
N ARG A 25 10.37 -5.14 -3.04
CA ARG A 25 9.67 -6.17 -2.28
C ARG A 25 9.87 -5.95 -0.79
N GLY A 26 8.80 -6.13 -0.02
CA GLY A 26 8.83 -6.07 1.43
C GLY A 26 7.68 -6.90 2.03
N PRO A 27 7.70 -7.16 3.34
CA PRO A 27 6.77 -8.09 3.98
C PRO A 27 5.31 -7.61 3.91
N THR A 28 5.07 -6.29 3.95
CA THR A 28 3.72 -5.70 3.92
C THR A 28 3.50 -4.70 2.78
N ARG A 29 4.56 -4.36 2.03
CA ARG A 29 4.50 -3.39 0.93
C ARG A 29 5.45 -3.80 -0.19
N SER A 30 4.91 -3.85 -1.40
CA SER A 30 5.69 -4.07 -2.62
C SER A 30 5.26 -3.12 -3.72
N MET A 31 6.20 -2.85 -4.63
CA MET A 31 6.01 -2.05 -5.83
C MET A 31 6.53 -2.84 -7.02
N VAL A 32 5.71 -2.91 -8.07
CA VAL A 32 6.03 -3.63 -9.30
C VAL A 32 5.80 -2.72 -10.50
N VAL A 33 6.41 -3.09 -11.62
CA VAL A 33 6.10 -2.53 -12.92
C VAL A 33 5.55 -3.67 -13.76
N LEU A 34 4.35 -3.50 -14.28
CA LEU A 34 3.72 -4.46 -15.18
C LEU A 34 4.48 -4.52 -16.51
N GLY A 35 4.26 -5.58 -17.30
CA GLY A 35 4.78 -5.69 -18.66
C GLY A 35 4.36 -4.52 -19.56
N SER A 36 3.23 -3.85 -19.24
CA SER A 36 2.76 -2.64 -19.91
C SER A 36 3.51 -1.35 -19.52
N GLY A 37 4.42 -1.41 -18.55
CA GLY A 37 5.12 -0.23 -18.00
C GLY A 37 4.37 0.48 -16.87
N LEU A 38 3.13 0.08 -16.55
CA LEU A 38 2.37 0.67 -15.44
C LEU A 38 3.01 0.32 -14.09
N GLN A 39 3.24 1.33 -13.26
CA GLN A 39 3.70 1.14 -11.88
C GLN A 39 2.53 0.88 -10.94
N VAL A 40 2.62 -0.19 -10.16
CA VAL A 40 1.58 -0.60 -9.21
C VAL A 40 2.18 -0.80 -7.83
N ASN A 41 1.52 -0.24 -6.81
CA ASN A 41 1.88 -0.41 -5.41
C ASN A 41 0.82 -1.24 -4.69
N LEU A 42 1.27 -2.24 -3.92
CA LEU A 42 0.42 -3.00 -3.02
C LEU A 42 0.85 -2.79 -1.57
N ARG A 43 -0.14 -2.67 -0.68
CA ARG A 43 0.08 -2.69 0.77
C ARG A 43 -0.98 -3.53 1.48
N VAL A 44 -0.51 -4.39 2.36
CA VAL A 44 -1.33 -5.13 3.32
C VAL A 44 -1.28 -4.38 4.64
N VAL A 45 -2.43 -4.26 5.30
CA VAL A 45 -2.59 -3.65 6.63
C VAL A 45 -3.44 -4.55 7.50
N GLU A 46 -3.37 -4.35 8.81
CA GLU A 46 -4.29 -4.98 9.76
C GLU A 46 -5.72 -4.48 9.55
N GLU A 47 -6.70 -5.27 9.97
CA GLU A 47 -8.13 -4.95 9.79
C GLU A 47 -8.51 -3.60 10.41
N GLY A 48 -8.10 -3.37 11.66
CA GLY A 48 -8.36 -2.10 12.37
C GLY A 48 -7.67 -0.88 11.73
N GLN A 49 -6.72 -1.09 10.82
CA GLN A 49 -6.00 -0.02 10.12
C GLN A 49 -6.59 0.29 8.74
N TYR A 50 -7.57 -0.48 8.27
CA TYR A 50 -8.06 -0.36 6.90
C TYR A 50 -8.58 1.03 6.55
N GLY A 51 -9.39 1.64 7.42
CA GLY A 51 -9.92 2.99 7.19
C GLY A 51 -8.82 4.05 7.09
N ALA A 52 -7.84 4.01 8.01
CA ALA A 52 -6.70 4.91 8.00
C ALA A 52 -5.81 4.71 6.76
N ALA A 53 -5.65 3.45 6.33
CA ALA A 53 -4.89 3.12 5.13
C ALA A 53 -5.58 3.62 3.85
N LEU A 54 -6.91 3.45 3.73
CA LEU A 54 -7.69 3.99 2.61
C LEU A 54 -7.52 5.50 2.52
N LEU A 55 -7.75 6.22 3.61
CA LEU A 55 -7.54 7.66 3.67
C LEU A 55 -6.13 8.05 3.20
N TYR A 56 -5.11 7.38 3.74
CA TYR A 56 -3.72 7.64 3.40
C TYR A 56 -3.42 7.42 1.90
N PHE A 57 -3.89 6.31 1.33
CA PHE A 57 -3.59 5.95 -0.06
C PHE A 57 -4.38 6.75 -1.08
N THR A 58 -5.59 7.19 -0.74
CA THR A 58 -6.37 8.12 -1.57
C THR A 58 -5.77 9.51 -1.54
N GLY A 59 -5.39 10.01 -0.35
CA GLY A 59 -4.75 11.31 -0.20
C GLY A 59 -5.60 12.48 -0.71
N SER A 60 -5.03 13.52 -1.30
CA SER A 60 -3.62 13.71 -1.66
C SER A 60 -2.68 13.83 -0.45
N LYS A 61 -1.37 13.96 -0.71
CA LYS A 61 -0.36 14.19 0.34
C LYS A 61 -0.70 15.40 1.22
N GLU A 62 -1.16 16.49 0.61
CA GLU A 62 -1.50 17.74 1.28
C GLU A 62 -2.73 17.54 2.18
N HIS A 63 -3.74 16.82 1.70
CA HIS A 63 -4.91 16.45 2.48
C HIS A 63 -4.52 15.63 3.72
N ASN A 64 -3.67 14.62 3.55
CA ASN A 64 -3.16 13.81 4.66
C ASN A 64 -2.38 14.64 5.68
N ILE A 65 -1.54 15.60 5.24
CA ILE A 65 -0.80 16.50 6.12
C ILE A 65 -1.76 17.40 6.91
N ALA A 66 -2.79 17.95 6.25
CA ALA A 66 -3.78 18.80 6.90
C ALA A 66 -4.56 18.04 7.98
N LEU A 67 -5.04 16.83 7.68
CA LEU A 67 -5.72 15.99 8.66
C LEU A 67 -4.82 15.60 9.82
N ARG A 68 -3.56 15.22 9.55
CA ARG A 68 -2.60 14.90 10.61
C ARG A 68 -2.35 16.08 11.53
N ARG A 69 -2.17 17.29 10.98
CA ARG A 69 -1.99 18.52 11.78
C ARG A 69 -3.20 18.79 12.67
N ARG A 70 -4.41 18.59 12.15
CA ARG A 70 -5.64 18.72 12.95
C ARG A 70 -5.69 17.71 14.08
N ALA A 71 -5.40 16.44 13.81
CA ALA A 71 -5.38 15.39 14.83
C ALA A 71 -4.39 15.71 15.96
N ILE A 72 -3.14 16.09 15.62
CA ILE A 72 -2.11 16.50 16.61
C ILE A 72 -2.58 17.68 17.47
N GLY A 73 -3.35 18.61 16.91
CA GLY A 73 -3.91 19.74 17.65
C GLY A 73 -5.03 19.35 18.63
N LEU A 74 -5.57 18.13 18.55
CA LEU A 74 -6.66 17.64 19.40
C LEU A 74 -6.19 16.66 20.50
N GLY A 75 -4.99 16.06 20.37
CA GLY A 75 -4.40 15.12 21.35
C GLY A 75 -4.28 13.70 20.83
#